data_AF-A0A1S2QQG0-F1
#
_entry.id   AF-A0A1S2QQG0-F1
#
_cell.length_a   1.000
_cell.length_b   1.000
_cell.length_c   1.000
_cell.angle_alpha   90.00
_cell.angle_beta   90.00
_cell.angle_gamma   90.00
#
_symmetry.space_group_name_H-M   'P 1'
#
loop_
_entity.id
_entity.type
_entity.pdbx_description
1 polymer ?
#
loop_
_entity_poly.entity_id
_entity_poly.type
_entity_poly.pdbx_seq_one_letter_code
_entity_poly.pdbx_strand_id
1 'polypeptide(L)'
;MTHGDVRRREADLRLSAAVAEIEGLYTALSRTTSPGRRRRLHAELFRAAERLAVLAAVPGRERRQGRGASRVRPGRSRRDRRKALAERGAAWIIARYGRDAP
;
A
#
# COMPACT_ATOMS: atom_id res chain seq x y z
N MET A 1 -7.12 18.33 -18.08
CA MET A 1 -6.94 17.12 -17.24
C MET A 1 -8.27 16.39 -17.16
N THR A 2 -8.30 15.08 -17.42
CA THR A 2 -9.56 14.32 -17.36
C THR A 2 -9.86 13.89 -15.92
N HIS A 3 -11.14 13.65 -15.60
CA HIS A 3 -11.56 13.19 -14.27
C HIS A 3 -10.89 11.86 -13.86
N GLY A 4 -10.46 11.04 -14.83
CA GLY A 4 -9.67 9.83 -14.59
C GLY A 4 -8.27 10.10 -14.06
N ASP A 5 -7.59 11.13 -14.57
CA ASP A 5 -6.22 11.48 -14.15
C ASP A 5 -6.17 11.96 -12.69
N VAL A 6 -7.18 12.73 -12.27
CA VAL A 6 -7.29 13.24 -10.89
C VAL A 6 -7.49 12.08 -9.90
N ARG A 7 -8.44 11.19 -10.18
CA ARG A 7 -8.70 10.00 -9.34
C ARG A 7 -7.51 9.06 -9.25
N ARG A 8 -6.74 8.93 -10.34
CA ARG A 8 -5.51 8.13 -10.36
C ARG A 8 -4.39 8.74 -9.54
N ARG A 9 -4.20 10.05 -9.63
CA ARG A 9 -3.21 10.77 -8.82
C ARG A 9 -3.55 10.67 -7.33
N GLU A 10 -4.83 10.85 -7.00
CA GLU A 10 -5.33 10.69 -5.63
C GLU A 10 -5.06 9.29 -5.08
N ALA A 11 -5.26 8.24 -5.88
CA ALA A 11 -4.95 6.86 -5.48
C ALA A 11 -3.44 6.64 -5.23
N ASP A 12 -2.55 7.19 -6.07
CA ASP A 12 -1.10 7.08 -5.88
C ASP A 12 -0.61 7.87 -4.64
N LEU A 13 -1.23 9.01 -4.35
CA LEU A 13 -0.97 9.78 -3.13
C LEU A 13 -1.40 9.01 -1.88
N ARG A 14 -2.60 8.41 -1.89
CA ARG A 14 -3.08 7.54 -0.80
C ARG A 14 -2.16 6.35 -0.57
N LEU A 15 -1.72 5.70 -1.65
CA LEU A 15 -0.77 4.59 -1.57
C LEU A 15 0.56 5.04 -0.96
N SER A 16 1.09 6.18 -1.40
CA SER A 16 2.36 6.72 -0.89
C SER A 16 2.26 7.14 0.58
N ALA A 17 1.14 7.74 0.99
CA ALA A 17 0.89 8.12 2.38
C ALA A 17 0.81 6.89 3.30
N ALA A 18 0.13 5.83 2.86
CA ALA A 18 0.05 4.58 3.62
C ALA A 18 1.41 3.89 3.79
N VAL A 19 2.28 3.96 2.78
CA VAL A 19 3.67 3.47 2.89
C VAL A 19 4.46 4.28 3.91
N ALA A 20 4.37 5.62 3.86
CA ALA A 20 5.06 6.49 4.81
C ALA A 20 4.58 6.28 6.26
N GLU A 21 3.27 6.03 6.47
CA GLU A 21 2.72 5.69 7.78
C GLU A 21 3.36 4.40 8.33
N ILE A 22 3.46 3.34 7.53
CA ILE A 22 4.09 2.08 7.92
C ILE A 22 5.57 2.26 8.27
N GLU A 23 6.31 3.03 7.48
CA GLU A 23 7.73 3.34 7.75
C GLU A 23 7.90 4.08 9.08
N GLY A 24 7.02 5.04 9.38
CA GLY A 24 7.00 5.77 10.64
C GLY A 24 6.70 4.85 11.84
N LEU A 25 5.68 3.99 11.72
CA LEU A 25 5.32 3.00 12.75
C LEU A 25 6.44 1.99 12.98
N TYR A 26 7.07 1.50 11.91
CA TYR A 26 8.21 0.58 12.01
C TYR A 26 9.40 1.25 12.70
N THR A 27 9.72 2.49 12.35
CA THR A 27 10.79 3.26 13.00
C THR A 27 10.51 3.47 14.49
N ALA A 28 9.26 3.79 14.85
CA ALA A 28 8.86 3.91 16.25
C ALA A 28 8.96 2.56 16.99
N LEU A 29 8.60 1.47 16.33
CA LEU A 29 8.70 0.11 16.87
C LEU A 29 10.15 -0.31 17.12
N SER A 30 11.08 0.03 16.22
CA SER A 30 12.50 -0.25 16.38
C SER A 30 13.16 0.54 17.52
N ARG A 31 12.57 1.69 17.91
CA ARG A 31 13.11 2.57 18.95
C ARG A 31 12.43 2.42 20.31
N THR A 32 11.31 1.71 20.40
CA THR A 32 10.59 1.55 21.68
C THR A 32 11.20 0.44 22.53
N THR A 33 11.38 0.71 23.82
CA THR A 33 11.77 -0.29 24.83
C THR A 33 10.60 -0.73 25.71
N SER A 34 9.50 0.04 25.72
CA SER A 34 8.30 -0.28 26.51
C SER A 34 7.51 -1.45 25.89
N PRO A 35 7.25 -2.54 26.64
CA PRO A 35 6.49 -3.69 26.14
C PRO A 35 5.04 -3.34 25.77
N GLY A 36 4.38 -2.48 26.56
CA GLY A 36 3.01 -2.04 26.29
C GLY A 36 2.91 -1.20 25.02
N ARG A 37 3.83 -0.25 24.85
CA ARG A 37 3.93 0.57 23.63
C ARG A 37 4.28 -0.28 22.41
N ARG A 38 5.15 -1.27 22.57
CA ARG A 38 5.51 -2.23 21.52
C ARG A 38 4.31 -3.02 21.02
N ARG A 39 3.48 -3.58 21.92
CA ARG A 39 2.24 -4.29 21.53
C ARG A 39 1.28 -3.38 20.75
N ARG A 40 1.09 -2.15 21.23
CA ARG A 40 0.26 -1.17 20.53
C ARG A 40 0.77 -0.84 19.12
N LEU A 41 2.08 -0.62 18.98
CA LEU A 41 2.71 -0.34 17.69
C LEU A 41 2.59 -1.52 16.72
N HIS A 42 2.69 -2.77 17.20
CA HIS A 42 2.42 -3.95 16.37
C HIS A 42 0.98 -3.95 15.83
N ALA A 43 -0.01 -3.68 16.68
CA ALA A 43 -1.41 -3.63 16.27
C ALA A 43 -1.69 -2.49 15.29
N GLU A 44 -1.10 -1.31 15.50
CA GLU A 44 -1.21 -0.17 14.58
C GLU A 44 -0.57 -0.49 13.22
N LEU A 45 0.60 -1.13 13.23
CA LEU A 45 1.33 -1.52 12.04
C LEU A 45 0.60 -2.62 11.25
N PHE A 46 -0.05 -3.56 11.95
CA PHE A 46 -0.94 -4.55 11.34
C PHE A 46 -2.13 -3.86 10.62
N ARG A 47 -2.85 -2.98 11.30
CA ARG A 47 -3.99 -2.25 10.71
C ARG A 47 -3.56 -1.36 9.53
N ALA A 48 -2.39 -0.74 9.60
CA ALA A 48 -1.85 0.04 8.50
C ALA A 48 -1.53 -0.83 7.29
N ALA A 49 -0.98 -2.03 7.51
CA ALA A 49 -0.74 -2.99 6.44
C ALA A 49 -2.04 -3.50 5.80
N GLU A 50 -3.10 -3.77 6.57
CA GLU A 50 -4.42 -4.11 6.01
C GLU A 50 -4.95 -3.00 5.10
N ARG A 51 -4.88 -1.74 5.53
CA ARG A 51 -5.26 -0.59 4.70
C ARG A 51 -4.40 -0.50 3.43
N LEU A 52 -3.09 -0.71 3.55
CA LEU A 52 -2.19 -0.70 2.39
C LEU A 52 -2.54 -1.81 1.40
N ALA A 53 -2.87 -3.01 1.87
CA ALA A 53 -3.29 -4.12 1.02
C ALA A 53 -4.56 -3.79 0.23
N VAL A 54 -5.57 -3.19 0.87
CA VAL A 54 -6.80 -2.75 0.20
C VAL A 54 -6.49 -1.71 -0.88
N LEU A 55 -5.68 -0.69 -0.57
CA LEU A 55 -5.28 0.34 -1.53
C LEU A 55 -4.46 -0.25 -2.70
N ALA A 56 -3.58 -1.20 -2.39
CA ALA A 56 -2.74 -1.87 -3.37
C ALA A 56 -3.51 -2.93 -4.18
N ALA A 57 -4.69 -3.37 -3.75
CA ALA A 57 -5.54 -4.27 -4.51
C ALA A 57 -6.33 -3.55 -5.62
N VAL A 58 -6.67 -2.26 -5.45
CA VAL A 58 -7.55 -1.51 -6.38
C VAL A 58 -7.04 -1.58 -7.83
N PRO A 59 -7.68 -2.34 -8.74
CA PRO A 59 -7.26 -2.40 -10.14
C PRO A 59 -7.48 -1.02 -10.75
N GLY A 60 -6.48 -0.46 -11.41
CA GLY A 60 -6.66 0.75 -12.18
C GLY A 60 -7.78 0.50 -13.19
N ARG A 61 -8.94 1.14 -12.99
CA ARG A 61 -10.15 1.03 -13.84
C ARG A 61 -9.97 1.71 -15.21
N GLU A 62 -8.84 1.46 -15.85
CA GLU A 62 -8.58 1.81 -17.24
C GLU A 62 -8.12 0.58 -18.01
N ARG A 63 -8.98 -0.43 -18.00
CA ARG A 63 -9.33 -1.09 -19.26
C ARG A 63 -10.66 -0.49 -19.72
N ARG A 64 -10.71 0.82 -19.96
CA ARG A 64 -11.73 1.34 -20.88
C ARG A 64 -11.28 0.84 -22.25
N GLN A 65 -12.05 -0.09 -22.80
CA GLN A 65 -11.99 -0.51 -24.18
C GLN A 65 -12.28 0.71 -25.06
N GLY A 66 -11.25 1.55 -25.25
CA GLY A 66 -11.21 2.61 -26.23
C GLY A 66 -10.59 2.01 -27.48
N ARG A 67 -11.44 1.78 -28.49
CA ARG A 67 -11.07 1.36 -29.83
C ARG A 67 -9.98 2.32 -30.36
N GLY A 68 -8.76 1.83 -30.52
CA GLY A 68 -7.67 2.53 -31.22
C GLY A 68 -6.79 3.46 -30.38
N ALA A 69 -5.86 2.91 -29.60
CA ALA A 69 -4.61 3.60 -29.28
C ALA A 69 -3.54 2.57 -28.90
N SER A 70 -2.53 2.47 -29.76
CA SER A 70 -1.21 1.87 -29.62
C SER A 70 -1.01 0.74 -28.59
N ARG A 71 -0.64 -0.43 -29.09
CA ARG A 71 -0.11 -1.59 -28.35
C ARG A 71 1.21 -1.23 -27.65
N VAL A 72 1.17 -0.37 -26.65
CA VAL A 72 2.24 -0.33 -25.66
C VAL A 72 2.07 -1.62 -24.87
N ARG A 73 2.91 -2.62 -25.18
CA ARG A 73 3.10 -3.82 -24.35
C ARG A 73 2.99 -3.40 -22.88
N PRO A 74 2.26 -4.12 -22.02
CA PRO A 74 2.18 -3.82 -20.59
C PRO A 74 3.53 -4.10 -19.92
N GLY A 75 4.55 -3.32 -20.26
CA GLY A 75 5.82 -3.28 -19.59
C GLY A 75 5.58 -2.62 -18.25
N ARG A 76 5.27 -3.45 -17.23
CA ARG A 76 5.18 -3.15 -15.80
C ARG A 76 5.57 -1.71 -15.49
N SER A 77 4.59 -0.80 -15.50
CA SER A 77 4.87 0.61 -15.22
C SER A 77 5.52 0.72 -13.84
N ARG A 78 6.33 1.76 -13.59
CA ARG A 78 6.90 2.00 -12.27
C ARG A 78 5.83 1.96 -11.17
N ARG A 79 4.61 2.40 -11.50
CA ARG A 79 3.43 2.39 -10.62
C ARG A 79 2.95 0.99 -10.31
N ASP A 80 2.79 0.13 -11.33
CA ASP A 80 2.39 -1.26 -11.13
C ASP A 80 3.42 -2.01 -10.27
N ARG A 81 4.71 -1.72 -10.45
CA ARG A 81 5.78 -2.27 -9.60
C ARG A 81 5.66 -1.78 -8.15
N ARG A 82 5.43 -0.48 -7.93
CA ARG A 82 5.21 0.08 -6.57
C ARG A 82 4.02 -0.58 -5.89
N LYS A 83 2.91 -0.73 -6.60
CA LYS A 83 1.69 -1.39 -6.10
C LYS A 83 1.93 -2.85 -5.73
N ALA A 84 2.58 -3.61 -6.61
CA ALA A 84 2.91 -5.01 -6.34
C ALA A 84 3.94 -5.20 -5.21
N LEU A 85 4.84 -4.23 -4.98
CA LEU A 85 5.73 -4.24 -3.82
C LEU A 85 4.98 -3.88 -2.54
N ALA A 86 4.10 -2.88 -2.58
CA ALA A 86 3.26 -2.48 -1.46
C ALA A 86 2.35 -3.62 -1.01
N GLU A 87 1.72 -4.32 -1.96
CA GLU A 87 0.89 -5.50 -1.70
C GLU A 87 1.68 -6.62 -1.01
N ARG A 88 2.86 -6.97 -1.54
CA ARG A 88 3.75 -7.98 -0.95
C ARG A 88 4.25 -7.58 0.44
N GLY A 89 4.61 -6.31 0.62
CA GLY A 89 5.05 -5.76 1.89
C GLY A 89 3.93 -5.83 2.94
N ALA A 90 2.72 -5.39 2.57
CA ALA A 90 1.55 -5.51 3.43
C ALA A 90 1.27 -6.95 3.83
N ALA A 91 1.28 -7.89 2.88
CA ALA A 91 1.07 -9.31 3.14
C ALA A 91 2.11 -9.88 4.12
N TRP A 92 3.39 -9.52 3.97
CA TRP A 92 4.45 -9.94 4.90
C TRP A 92 4.24 -9.38 6.31
N ILE A 93 3.89 -8.09 6.41
CA ILE A 93 3.61 -7.43 7.70
C ILE A 93 2.42 -8.12 8.40
N ILE A 94 1.33 -8.34 7.69
CA ILE A 94 0.13 -9.03 8.20
C ILE A 94 0.50 -10.43 8.68
N ALA A 95 1.23 -11.22 7.89
CA ALA A 95 1.63 -12.57 8.28
C ALA A 95 2.57 -12.60 9.50
N ARG A 96 3.40 -11.56 9.66
CA ARG A 96 4.38 -11.45 10.74
C ARG A 96 3.74 -11.01 12.06
N TYR A 97 2.87 -10.02 12.04
CA TYR A 97 2.32 -9.39 13.25
C TYR A 97 0.87 -9.76 13.53
N GLY A 98 0.16 -10.37 12.58
CA GLY A 98 -1.21 -10.84 12.76
C GLY A 98 -1.37 -11.98 13.76
N ARG A 99 -0.29 -12.70 14.09
CA ARG A 99 -0.29 -13.70 15.18
C ARG A 99 -0.23 -13.09 16.59
N ASP A 100 0.22 -11.84 16.69
CA ASP A 100 0.37 -11.10 17.94
C ASP A 100 -0.77 -10.09 18.16
N ALA A 101 -1.76 -10.04 17.26
CA ALA A 101 -2.96 -9.24 17.42
C ALA A 101 -3.91 -9.96 18.42
N PRO A 102 -4.45 -9.27 19.43
CA PRO A 102 -5.36 -9.85 20.41
C PRO A 102 -6.68 -10.33 19.79
#